data_AF-A0AAD2V0S7-F1
#
_entry.id   AF-A0AAD2V0S7-F1
#
_cell.length_a   1.000
_cell.length_b   1.000
_cell.length_c   1.000
_cell.angle_alpha   90.00
_cell.angle_beta   90.00
_cell.angle_gamma   90.00
#
_symmetry.space_group_name_H-M   'P 1'
#
loop_
_entity.id
_entity.type
_entity.pdbx_description
1 polymer ?
#
loop_
_entity_poly.entity_id
_entity_poly.type
_entity_poly.pdbx_seq_one_letter_code
_entity_poly.pdbx_strand_id
1 'polypeptide(L)' 'MDKLAPCEVSDVLLNLSRMLEVAQLLICDPEGQRVGYDLLEFAQQRAAKTSKNIEGVNYARTAA' A
#
# COMPACT_ATOMS: atom_id res chain seq x y z
N MET A 1 -16.60 -3.44 -7.53
CA MET A 1 -15.84 -3.23 -6.28
C MET A 1 -16.24 -1.88 -5.77
N ASP A 2 -16.61 -1.79 -4.49
CA ASP A 2 -17.00 -0.52 -3.88
C ASP A 2 -15.79 0.41 -3.74
N LYS A 3 -16.04 1.71 -3.89
CA LYS A 3 -15.00 2.75 -3.78
C LYS A 3 -14.63 2.95 -2.31
N LEU A 4 -13.34 3.18 -2.03
CA LEU A 4 -12.85 3.41 -0.68
C LEU A 4 -13.20 4.82 -0.20
N ALA A 5 -13.58 4.96 1.07
CA ALA A 5 -13.69 6.23 1.75
C ALA A 5 -12.30 6.87 1.99
N PRO A 6 -12.19 8.21 2.12
CA PRO A 6 -10.91 8.87 2.31
C PRO A 6 -10.07 8.37 3.51
N CYS A 7 -10.72 8.00 4.63
CA CYS A 7 -10.05 7.39 5.78
C CYS A 7 -9.45 6.02 5.42
N GLU A 8 -10.20 5.18 4.71
CA GLU A 8 -9.74 3.86 4.27
C GLU A 8 -8.59 3.96 3.28
N VAL A 9 -8.59 4.98 2.40
CA VAL A 9 -7.45 5.27 1.53
C VAL A 9 -6.20 5.61 2.33
N SER A 10 -6.35 6.44 3.36
CA SER A 10 -5.24 6.84 4.23
C SER A 10 -4.68 5.64 5.00
N ASP A 11 -5.54 4.76 5.51
CA ASP A 11 -5.15 3.52 6.19
C ASP A 11 -4.43 2.56 5.24
N VAL A 12 -4.90 2.43 3.99
CA VAL A 12 -4.24 1.58 3.01
C VAL A 12 -2.86 2.13 2.65
N LEU A 13 -2.72 3.44 2.43
CA LEU A 13 -1.43 4.07 2.15
C LEU A 13 -0.44 3.89 3.31
N LEU A 14 -0.89 4.07 4.56
CA LEU A 14 -0.07 3.84 5.75
C LEU A 14 0.38 2.37 5.88
N ASN A 15 -0.52 1.43 5.59
CA ASN A 15 -0.16 0.02 5.64
C ASN A 15 0.83 -0.35 4.53
N LEU A 16 0.66 0.20 3.32
CA LEU A 16 1.59 -0.01 2.20
C LEU A 16 2.97 0.57 2.50
N SER A 17 3.06 1.77 3.08
CA SER A 17 4.36 2.37 3.42
C SER A 17 5.13 1.50 4.42
N ARG A 18 4.47 1.00 5.47
CA ARG A 18 5.07 0.10 6.46
C ARG A 18 5.52 -1.23 5.84
N MET A 19 4.72 -1.80 4.92
CA MET A 19 5.12 -3.02 4.21
C MET A 19 6.37 -2.80 3.36
N LEU A 20 6.49 -1.65 2.69
CA LEU A 20 7.66 -1.32 1.88
C LEU A 20 8.91 -1.10 2.75
N GLU A 21 8.78 -0.47 3.92
CA GLU A 21 9.88 -0.34 4.88
C GLU A 21 10.40 -1.71 5.33
N VAL A 22 9.51 -2.63 5.70
CA VAL A 22 9.90 -3.99 6.10
C VAL A 22 10.51 -4.77 4.93
N ALA A 23 9.92 -4.64 3.72
CA ALA A 23 10.45 -5.29 2.53
C ALA A 23 11.89 -4.83 2.25
N GLN A 24 12.15 -3.53 2.34
CA GLN A 24 13.48 -2.96 2.12
C GLN A 24 14.51 -3.50 3.12
N LEU A 25 14.15 -3.58 4.41
CA LEU A 25 15.02 -4.15 5.43
C LEU A 25 15.38 -5.60 5.13
N LEU A 26 14.38 -6.41 4.73
CA LEU A 26 14.57 -7.83 4.43
C LEU A 26 15.32 -8.08 3.12
N ILE A 27 15.13 -7.25 2.09
CA ILE A 27 15.85 -7.38 0.81
C ILE A 27 17.37 -7.22 1.00
N CYS A 28 17.76 -6.36 1.94
CA CYS A 28 19.16 -6.12 2.30
C CYS A 28 19.75 -7.20 3.22
N ASP A 29 18.93 -8.09 3.79
CA ASP A 29 19.34 -9.19 4.64
C ASP A 29 19.51 -10.48 3.80
N PRO A 30 20.70 -11.11 3.74
CA PRO A 30 20.91 -12.35 2.99
C PRO A 30 19.96 -13.49 3.38
N GLU A 31 19.53 -13.57 4.63
CA GLU A 31 18.60 -14.60 5.10
C GLU A 31 17.13 -14.22 4.80
N GLY A 32 16.84 -12.92 4.80
CA GLY A 32 15.51 -12.35 4.57
C GLY A 32 15.17 -12.01 3.12
N GLN A 33 16.15 -12.05 2.21
CA GLN A 33 16.03 -11.43 0.88
C GLN A 33 14.83 -11.93 0.08
N ARG A 34 14.59 -13.24 0.06
CA ARG A 34 13.45 -13.84 -0.66
C ARG A 34 12.12 -13.36 -0.08
N VAL A 35 11.99 -13.36 1.25
CA VAL A 35 10.79 -12.88 1.94
C VAL A 35 10.58 -11.40 1.68
N GLY A 36 11.66 -10.61 1.63
CA GLY A 36 11.61 -9.20 1.28
C GLY A 36 11.05 -8.95 -0.13
N TYR A 37 11.47 -9.74 -1.13
CA TYR A 37 10.90 -9.65 -2.48
C TYR A 37 9.44 -10.10 -2.55
N ASP A 38 9.06 -11.17 -1.85
CA ASP A 38 7.67 -11.63 -1.79
C ASP A 38 6.76 -10.54 -1.16
N LEU A 39 7.25 -9.87 -0.11
CA LEU A 39 6.54 -8.77 0.54
C LEU A 39 6.41 -7.55 -0.38
N LEU A 40 7.47 -7.23 -1.14
CA LEU A 40 7.45 -6.15 -2.13
C LEU A 40 6.43 -6.43 -3.24
N GLU A 41 6.41 -7.64 -3.79
CA GLU A 41 5.43 -8.03 -4.81
C GLU A 41 4.00 -7.90 -4.27
N PHE A 42 3.76 -8.41 -3.05
CA PHE A 42 2.45 -8.27 -2.41
C PHE A 42 2.03 -6.81 -2.23
N ALA A 43 2.94 -5.95 -1.77
CA ALA A 43 2.69 -4.52 -1.62
C ALA A 43 2.35 -3.85 -2.96
N GLN A 44 3.07 -4.19 -4.04
CA GLN A 44 2.82 -3.68 -5.39
C GLN A 44 1.45 -4.12 -5.92
N GLN A 45 1.10 -5.40 -5.77
CA GLN A 45 -0.21 -5.92 -6.19
C GLN A 45 -1.35 -5.23 -5.42
N ARG A 46 -1.18 -5.02 -4.11
CA ARG A 46 -2.15 -4.31 -3.28
C ARG A 46 -2.27 -2.84 -3.69
N ALA A 47 -1.16 -2.15 -3.95
CA ALA A 47 -1.14 -0.78 -4.43
C ALA A 47 -1.87 -0.64 -5.78
N ALA A 48 -1.62 -1.54 -6.74
CA ALA A 48 -2.28 -1.54 -8.04
C ALA A 48 -3.78 -1.82 -7.96
N LYS A 49 -4.22 -2.65 -7.00
CA LYS A 49 -5.63 -2.89 -6.74
C LYS A 49 -6.29 -1.66 -6.11
N THR A 50 -5.62 -1.03 -5.16
CA THR A 50 -6.12 0.17 -4.48
C THR A 50 -6.16 1.38 -5.39
N SER A 51 -5.19 1.57 -6.29
CA SER A 51 -5.20 2.70 -7.23
C SER A 51 -6.46 2.70 -8.11
N LYS A 52 -6.89 1.52 -8.59
CA LYS A 52 -8.15 1.34 -9.33
C LYS A 52 -9.40 1.71 -8.52
N ASN A 53 -9.33 1.60 -7.19
CA ASN A 53 -10.44 1.98 -6.30
C ASN A 53 -10.43 3.48 -5.94
N ILE A 54 -9.31 4.18 -6.20
CA ILE A 54 -9.10 5.60 -5.92
C ILE A 54 -9.27 6.47 -7.18
N GLU A 55 -9.02 5.90 -8.36
CA GLU A 55 -9.15 6.60 -9.65
C GLU A 55 -10.56 7.18 -9.84
N GLY A 56 -10.63 8.47 -10.15
CA GLY A 56 -11.91 9.20 -10.31
C GLY A 56 -12.63 9.55 -9.01
N VAL A 57 -11.97 9.44 -7.85
CA VAL A 57 -12.50 9.94 -6.58
C VAL A 57 -11.94 11.33 -6.30
N ASN A 58 -12.82 12.34 -6.30
CA ASN A 58 -12.47 13.68 -5.87
C ASN A 58 -12.68 13.77 -4.36
N TYR A 59 -11.61 13.53 -3.58
CA TYR A 59 -11.63 13.70 -2.13
C TYR A 59 -11.63 15.20 -1.82
N ALA A 60 -12.78 15.85 -2.00
CA ALA A 60 -12.98 17.19 -1.47
C ALA A 60 -12.68 17.11 0.03
N ARG A 61 -11.73 17.94 0.49
CA ARG A 61 -11.36 18.05 1.89
C ARG A 61 -12.62 18.47 2.65
N THR A 62 -13.34 17.52 3.25
CA THR A 62 -14.39 17.82 4.21
C THR A 62 -13.69 18.34 5.46
N ALA A 63 -13.46 19.65 5.48
CA ALA A 63 -13.22 20.38 6.72
C ALA A 63 -14.53 20.29 7.51
N ALA A 64 -14.46 19.60 8.65
CA ALA A 64 -15.44 19.68 9.72
C ALA A 64 -14.70 20.10 10.99
#